data_AF-A0A7Z0TJW7-F1
#
_entry.id   AF-A0A7Z0TJW7-F1
#
_cell.length_a   1.000
_cell.length_b   1.000
_cell.length_c   1.000
_cell.angle_alpha   90.00
_cell.angle_beta   90.00
_cell.angle_gamma   90.00
#
_symmetry.space_group_name_H-M   'P 1'
#
loop_
_entity.id
_entity.type
_entity.pdbx_description
1 polymer ?
#
loop_
_entity_poly.entity_id
_entity_poly.type
_entity_poly.pdbx_seq_one_letter_code
_entity_poly.pdbx_strand_id
1 'polypeptide(L)'
;RVRALIDRGDGARTDLARLGDGELRYIALALVLLTGPGVLEVDTVEVPEAYQTLTVLADGFGHGLDARQRRELLRLAARMCERGHIRLVGAVNDLSWVEGEEGSDTARVVDLAP
;
A
#
# COMPACT_ATOMS: atom_id res chain seq x y z
N ARG A 1 -5.17 -28.34 -6.93
CA ARG A 1 -4.14 -27.54 -6.20
C ARG A 1 -4.24 -26.10 -6.69
N VAL A 2 -4.46 -25.15 -5.79
CA VAL A 2 -4.55 -23.71 -6.12
C VAL A 2 -3.13 -23.12 -6.15
N ARG A 3 -2.88 -22.14 -7.03
CA ARG A 3 -1.61 -21.40 -7.13
C ARG A 3 -1.88 -19.91 -7.30
N ALA A 4 -1.01 -19.07 -6.73
CA ALA A 4 -1.03 -17.63 -6.94
C ALA A 4 0.00 -17.25 -8.01
N LEU A 5 -0.41 -16.45 -8.99
CA LEU A 5 0.41 -16.06 -10.13
C LEU A 5 0.29 -14.55 -10.35
N ILE A 6 1.38 -13.92 -10.78
CA ILE A 6 1.41 -12.54 -11.25
C ILE A 6 1.40 -12.55 -12.78
N ASP A 7 0.44 -11.84 -13.33
CA ASP A 7 0.32 -11.56 -14.76
C ASP A 7 0.55 -10.06 -14.97
N ARG A 8 1.50 -9.73 -15.85
CA ARG A 8 1.86 -8.33 -16.17
C ARG A 8 1.34 -7.90 -17.54
N GLY A 9 0.55 -8.74 -18.22
CA GLY A 9 -0.03 -8.47 -19.53
C GLY A 9 0.91 -8.73 -20.71
N ASP A 10 2.10 -9.27 -20.48
CA ASP A 10 3.10 -9.66 -21.50
C ASP A 10 2.97 -11.13 -21.94
N GLY A 11 1.94 -11.83 -21.44
CA GLY A 11 1.70 -13.24 -21.69
C GLY A 11 2.52 -14.19 -20.80
N ALA A 12 3.46 -13.67 -20.00
CA ALA A 12 4.20 -14.45 -19.02
C ALA A 12 3.49 -14.44 -17.65
N ARG A 13 3.47 -15.60 -16.98
CA ARG A 13 2.96 -15.73 -15.61
C ARG A 13 4.10 -16.08 -14.67
N THR A 14 4.26 -15.28 -13.62
CA THR A 14 5.27 -15.53 -12.58
C THR A 14 4.60 -16.13 -11.36
N ASP A 15 5.12 -17.24 -10.83
CA ASP A 15 4.61 -17.79 -9.57
C ASP A 15 4.92 -16.84 -8.41
N LEU A 16 3.93 -16.56 -7.56
CA LEU A 16 4.08 -15.66 -6.41
C LEU A 16 5.22 -16.14 -5.49
N ALA A 17 5.42 -17.45 -5.38
CA ALA A 17 6.48 -18.04 -4.56
C ALA A 17 7.91 -17.73 -5.07
N ARG A 18 8.05 -17.16 -6.27
CA ARG A 18 9.35 -16.74 -6.83
C ARG A 18 9.70 -15.28 -6.54
N LEU A 19 8.76 -14.50 -6.01
CA LEU A 19 8.99 -13.08 -5.73
C LEU A 19 9.92 -12.90 -4.53
N GLY A 20 10.75 -11.86 -4.59
CA GLY A 20 11.54 -11.43 -3.44
C GLY A 20 10.69 -10.76 -2.35
N ASP A 21 11.26 -10.57 -1.16
CA ASP A 21 10.56 -9.94 -0.03
C ASP A 21 9.97 -8.57 -0.37
N GLY A 22 10.75 -7.70 -1.02
CA GLY A 22 10.28 -6.37 -1.43
C GLY A 22 9.12 -6.40 -2.44
N GLU A 23 9.15 -7.35 -3.38
CA GLU A 23 8.07 -7.55 -4.35
C GLU A 23 6.80 -8.09 -3.67
N LEU A 24 6.95 -9.05 -2.75
CA LEU A 24 5.86 -9.58 -1.95
C LEU A 24 5.23 -8.48 -1.09
N ARG A 25 6.07 -7.65 -0.44
CA ARG A 25 5.62 -6.53 0.37
C ARG A 25 4.89 -5.47 -0.45
N TYR A 26 5.41 -5.14 -1.64
CA TYR A 26 4.75 -4.23 -2.57
C TYR A 26 3.36 -4.74 -2.95
N ILE A 27 3.24 -6.01 -3.36
CA ILE A 27 1.95 -6.60 -3.75
C ILE A 27 0.99 -6.68 -2.54
N ALA A 28 1.47 -7.10 -1.38
CA ALA A 28 0.63 -7.18 -0.18
C ALA A 28 0.02 -5.81 0.17
N LEU A 29 0.84 -4.76 0.21
CA LEU A 29 0.38 -3.40 0.49
C LEU A 29 -0.54 -2.87 -0.62
N ALA A 30 -0.20 -3.08 -1.88
CA ALA A 30 -1.04 -2.65 -3.00
C ALA A 30 -2.41 -3.32 -2.99
N LEU A 31 -2.47 -4.62 -2.69
CA LEU A 31 -3.73 -5.36 -2.57
C LEU A 31 -4.60 -4.78 -1.46
N VAL A 32 -4.04 -4.59 -0.25
CA VAL A 32 -4.78 -3.98 0.88
C VAL A 32 -5.35 -2.60 0.50
N LEU A 33 -4.55 -1.77 -0.16
CA LEU A 33 -4.98 -0.44 -0.61
C LEU A 33 -6.07 -0.50 -1.69
N LEU A 34 -6.02 -1.48 -2.59
CA LEU A 34 -7.00 -1.64 -3.67
C LEU A 34 -8.31 -2.25 -3.19
N THR A 35 -8.26 -3.10 -2.17
CA THR A 35 -9.44 -3.82 -1.67
C THR A 35 -10.24 -3.02 -0.67
N GLY A 36 -9.59 -2.12 0.09
CA GLY A 36 -10.26 -1.30 1.11
C GLY A 36 -10.94 -2.14 2.20
N PRO A 37 -11.90 -1.57 2.94
CA PRO A 37 -12.55 -2.24 4.07
C PRO A 37 -13.40 -3.46 3.66
N GLY A 38 -13.97 -3.49 2.45
CA GLY A 38 -14.98 -4.48 2.05
C GLY A 38 -14.47 -5.90 1.75
N VAL A 39 -13.17 -6.17 1.84
CA VAL A 39 -12.57 -7.50 1.57
C VAL A 39 -12.05 -8.18 2.82
N LEU A 40 -11.75 -7.40 3.86
CA LEU A 40 -11.45 -7.99 5.14
C LEU A 40 -12.80 -8.31 5.77
N GLU A 41 -13.09 -9.59 6.05
CA GLU A 41 -14.22 -10.01 6.88
C GLU A 41 -13.99 -9.52 8.32
N VAL A 42 -14.02 -8.20 8.49
CA VAL A 42 -14.00 -7.55 9.78
C VAL A 42 -15.44 -7.50 10.24
N ASP A 43 -15.68 -7.94 11.47
CA ASP A 43 -16.99 -7.80 12.09
C ASP A 43 -17.27 -6.30 12.28
N THR A 44 -17.99 -5.71 11.34
CA THR A 44 -18.27 -4.29 11.35
C THR A 44 -19.42 -4.03 12.31
N VAL A 45 -19.24 -3.09 13.25
CA VAL A 45 -20.37 -2.45 13.93
C VAL A 45 -21.36 -1.91 12.89
N GLU A 46 -22.65 -1.78 13.24
CA GLU A 46 -23.76 -1.38 12.36
C GLU A 46 -23.62 0.06 11.84
N VAL A 47 -22.57 0.29 11.05
CA VAL A 47 -22.14 1.55 10.46
C VAL A 47 -22.32 1.40 8.96
N PRO A 48 -23.05 2.31 8.30
CA PRO A 48 -23.19 2.28 6.86
C PRO A 48 -21.83 2.24 6.18
N GLU A 49 -21.69 1.42 5.14
CA GLU A 49 -20.43 1.18 4.41
C GLU A 49 -19.74 2.49 3.98
N ALA A 50 -20.52 3.53 3.65
CA ALA A 50 -20.02 4.86 3.30
C ALA A 50 -19.19 5.55 4.41
N TYR A 51 -19.35 5.13 5.67
CA TYR A 51 -18.59 5.65 6.81
C TYR A 51 -17.53 4.66 7.31
N GLN A 52 -17.46 3.46 6.75
CA GLN A 52 -16.43 2.50 7.09
C GLN A 52 -15.11 2.94 6.44
N THR A 53 -14.15 3.29 7.28
CA THR A 53 -12.80 3.66 6.84
C THR A 53 -11.81 2.64 7.38
N LEU A 54 -11.06 1.99 6.49
CA LEU A 54 -9.96 1.10 6.89
C LEU A 54 -8.74 1.94 7.27
N THR A 55 -8.24 1.80 8.49
CA THR A 55 -6.95 2.38 8.87
C THR A 55 -5.84 1.36 8.67
N VAL A 56 -4.87 1.67 7.83
CA VAL A 56 -3.70 0.84 7.54
C VAL A 56 -2.51 1.42 8.28
N LEU A 57 -1.89 0.62 9.13
CA LEU A 57 -0.63 0.93 9.81
C LEU A 57 0.48 0.09 9.19
N ALA A 58 1.40 0.73 8.48
CA ALA A 58 2.48 0.06 7.76
C ALA A 58 3.84 0.35 8.42
N ASP A 59 4.37 -0.60 9.17
CA ASP A 59 5.75 -0.53 9.63
C ASP A 59 6.71 -0.78 8.46
N GLY A 60 7.74 0.06 8.32
CA GLY A 60 8.68 0.01 7.20
C GLY A 60 8.03 0.21 5.83
N PHE A 61 7.15 1.19 5.67
CA PHE A 61 6.57 1.59 4.40
C PHE A 61 7.68 1.90 3.38
N GLY A 62 7.72 1.14 2.27
CA GLY A 62 8.78 1.24 1.26
C GLY A 62 10.05 0.42 1.55
N HIS A 63 10.16 -0.27 2.68
CA HIS A 63 11.33 -1.11 3.00
C HIS A 63 11.46 -2.27 2.01
N GLY A 64 12.67 -2.48 1.49
CA GLY A 64 12.97 -3.54 0.51
C GLY A 64 12.45 -3.27 -0.90
N LEU A 65 11.67 -2.21 -1.12
CA LEU A 65 11.17 -1.82 -2.44
C LEU A 65 12.22 -1.05 -3.22
N ASP A 66 12.23 -1.22 -4.54
CA ASP A 66 12.99 -0.37 -5.45
C ASP A 66 12.37 1.04 -5.55
N ALA A 67 13.13 2.00 -6.07
CA ALA A 67 12.72 3.41 -6.14
C ALA A 67 11.43 3.64 -6.95
N ARG A 68 11.20 2.84 -8.01
CA ARG A 68 9.98 2.94 -8.82
C ARG A 68 8.80 2.35 -8.05
N GLN A 69 8.96 1.18 -7.43
CA GLN A 69 7.92 0.57 -6.60
C GLN A 69 7.48 1.48 -5.45
N ARG A 70 8.43 2.15 -4.76
CA ARG A 70 8.10 3.10 -3.69
C ARG A 70 7.22 4.25 -4.18
N ARG A 71 7.60 4.89 -5.30
CA ARG A 71 6.82 5.98 -5.90
C ARG A 71 5.43 5.52 -6.33
N GLU A 72 5.34 4.37 -7.02
CA GLU A 72 4.05 3.84 -7.46
C GLU A 72 3.14 3.46 -6.28
N LEU A 73 3.72 2.90 -5.21
CA LEU A 73 2.96 2.58 -4.00
C LEU A 73 2.47 3.85 -3.28
N LEU A 74 3.30 4.90 -3.19
CA LEU A 74 2.91 6.18 -2.61
C LEU A 74 1.78 6.83 -3.39
N ARG A 75 1.89 6.87 -4.73
CA ARG A 75 0.82 7.37 -5.61
C ARG A 75 -0.46 6.56 -5.47
N LEU A 76 -0.35 5.23 -5.37
CA LEU A 76 -1.51 4.37 -5.13
C LEU A 76 -2.16 4.69 -3.79
N ALA A 77 -1.37 4.77 -2.72
CA ALA A 77 -1.85 5.11 -1.38
C ALA A 77 -2.58 6.45 -1.35
N ALA A 78 -1.98 7.50 -1.94
CA ALA A 78 -2.58 8.82 -2.01
C ALA A 78 -3.95 8.80 -2.71
N ARG A 79 -4.04 8.17 -3.89
CA ARG A 79 -5.31 8.02 -4.61
C ARG A 79 -6.39 7.28 -3.82
N MET A 80 -6.00 6.28 -3.02
CA MET A 80 -6.95 5.52 -2.21
C MET A 80 -7.38 6.29 -0.95
N CYS A 81 -6.47 7.03 -0.34
CA CYS A 81 -6.77 7.95 0.76
C CYS A 81 -7.70 9.09 0.30
N GLU A 82 -7.48 9.66 -0.88
CA GLU A 82 -8.34 10.70 -1.48
C GLU A 82 -9.79 10.25 -1.67
N ARG A 83 -10.00 8.95 -1.94
CA ARG A 83 -11.35 8.36 -2.04
C ARG A 83 -12.07 8.25 -0.69
N GLY A 84 -11.38 8.45 0.43
CA GLY A 84 -11.97 8.54 1.77
C GLY A 84 -12.25 7.21 2.48
N HIS A 85 -12.07 6.07 1.81
CA HIS A 85 -12.31 4.74 2.42
C HIS A 85 -11.08 4.15 3.13
N ILE A 86 -9.91 4.79 3.00
CA ILE A 86 -8.67 4.37 3.63
C ILE A 86 -7.99 5.54 4.32
N ARG A 87 -7.41 5.29 5.50
CA ARG A 87 -6.42 6.16 6.14
C ARG A 87 -5.12 5.36 6.27
N LEU A 88 -4.00 5.92 5.83
CA LEU A 88 -2.69 5.26 5.90
C LEU A 88 -1.74 6.03 6.83
N VAL A 89 -1.08 5.30 7.72
CA VAL A 89 0.09 5.77 8.46
C VAL A 89 1.21 4.77 8.24
N GLY A 90 2.39 5.26 7.83
CA GLY A 90 3.53 4.41 7.52
C GLY A 90 4.81 4.92 8.18
N ALA A 91 5.57 4.02 8.80
CA ALA A 91 6.92 4.32 9.26
C ALA A 91 7.89 4.19 8.08
N VAL A 92 8.72 5.18 7.84
CA VAL A 92 9.70 5.19 6.74
C VAL A 92 11.11 5.35 7.30
N ASN A 93 12.09 4.68 6.69
CA ASN A 93 13.49 4.75 7.13
C ASN A 93 14.31 5.83 6.39
N ASP A 94 13.73 6.41 5.34
CA ASP A 94 14.37 7.39 4.46
C ASP A 94 13.26 8.28 3.89
N LEU A 95 13.45 9.61 3.98
CA LEU A 95 12.47 10.62 3.57
C LEU A 95 12.66 11.09 2.12
N SER A 96 13.81 10.79 1.49
CA SER A 96 14.21 11.36 0.20
C SER A 96 13.20 11.16 -0.94
N TRP A 97 12.42 10.06 -0.87
CA TRP A 97 11.43 9.70 -1.87
C TRP A 97 10.01 10.16 -1.53
N VAL A 98 9.79 10.67 -0.31
CA VAL A 98 8.52 11.27 0.14
C VAL A 98 8.59 12.80 0.04
N GLU A 99 9.76 13.40 0.31
CA GLU A 99 9.97 14.85 0.26
C GLU A 99 10.28 15.40 -1.13
N GLY A 100 10.51 14.54 -2.13
CA GLY A 100 10.67 14.97 -3.52
C GLY A 100 9.38 15.60 -4.09
N GLU A 101 9.50 16.36 -5.18
CA GLU A 101 8.39 17.14 -5.77
C GLU A 101 7.10 16.32 -6.03
N GLU A 102 7.22 15.04 -6.38
CA GLU A 102 6.07 14.17 -6.60
C GLU A 102 5.46 13.61 -5.31
N GLY A 103 6.21 13.60 -4.21
CA GLY A 103 5.81 13.00 -2.93
C GLY A 103 5.21 14.02 -1.95
N SER A 104 5.68 15.27 -1.96
CA SER A 104 5.29 16.30 -0.99
C SER A 104 3.79 16.64 -1.00
N ASP A 105 3.15 16.53 -2.16
CA ASP A 105 1.70 16.76 -2.30
C ASP A 105 0.86 15.53 -1.92
N THR A 106 1.50 14.35 -1.78
CA THR A 106 0.79 13.07 -1.60
C THR A 106 0.74 12.58 -0.16
N ALA A 107 1.69 13.00 0.68
CA ALA A 107 1.79 12.56 2.07
C ALA A 107 2.33 13.68 2.95
N ARG A 108 1.88 13.69 4.22
CA ARG A 108 2.53 14.50 5.25
C ARG A 108 3.51 13.65 6.03
N VAL A 109 4.74 14.14 6.12
CA VAL A 109 5.79 13.54 6.95
C VAL A 109 5.79 14.22 8.31
N VAL A 110 5.85 13.41 9.37
CA VAL A 110 6.04 13.87 10.73
C VAL A 110 7.29 13.19 11.25
N ASP A 111 8.29 13.98 11.62
CA ASP A 111 9.47 13.46 12.31
C ASP A 111 9.08 13.08 13.74
N LEU A 112 9.21 11.81 14.06
CA LEU A 112 9.01 11.29 15.40
C LEU A 112 10.35 11.37 16.13
N ALA A 113 10.79 12.60 16.42
CA ALA A 113 11.85 12.80 17.40
C ALA A 113 11.39 12.21 18.75
N PRO A 114 12.32 11.69 19.59
CA PRO A 114 12.04 11.43 20.99
C PRO A 114 11.50 12.66 21.72
#